data_AF-M2RSG7-F1
#
_entry.id   AF-M2RSG7-F1
#
_cell.length_a   1.000
_cell.length_b   1.000
_cell.length_c   1.000
_cell.angle_alpha   90.00
_cell.angle_beta   90.00
_cell.angle_gamma   90.00
#
_symmetry.space_group_name_H-M   'P 1'
#
loop_
_entity.id
_entity.type
_entity.pdbx_description
1 polymer ?
#
loop_
_entity_poly.entity_id
_entity_poly.type
_entity_poly.pdbx_seq_one_letter_code
_entity_poly.pdbx_strand_id
1 'polypeptide(L)'
;LPTSTLLLMDANEHHPWWDPGSSNTSQGGQQLADWIEDQHLSLLNTPGTATFFRPHLSRETTLDLSIATPDLEDKVKDWQIITETGSDHYGILFAI
;
A
#
# COMPACT_ATOMS: atom_id res chain seq x y z
N LEU A 1 15.54 -3.27 -7.80
CA LEU A 1 15.09 -4.61 -7.32
C LEU A 1 15.43 -5.66 -8.38
N PRO A 2 15.50 -6.97 -8.06
CA PRO A 2 15.52 -8.03 -9.07
C PRO A 2 14.29 -7.94 -9.98
N THR A 3 14.39 -8.45 -11.21
CA THR A 3 13.22 -8.60 -12.09
C THR A 3 12.18 -9.49 -11.43
N SER A 4 10.90 -9.24 -11.72
CA SER A 4 9.79 -10.02 -11.18
C SER A 4 9.75 -10.04 -9.64
N THR A 5 9.71 -8.85 -9.03
CA THR A 5 9.61 -8.69 -7.56
C THR A 5 8.25 -8.15 -7.16
N LEU A 6 7.63 -8.77 -6.15
CA LEU A 6 6.55 -8.18 -5.34
C LEU A 6 7.11 -7.83 -3.96
N LEU A 7 6.82 -6.62 -3.50
CA LEU A 7 7.04 -6.17 -2.13
C LEU A 7 5.70 -5.94 -1.46
N LEU A 8 5.47 -6.66 -0.37
CA LEU A 8 4.31 -6.49 0.51
C LEU A 8 4.86 -6.04 1.86
N MET A 9 4.48 -4.85 2.32
CA MET A 9 5.04 -4.27 3.54
C MET A 9 4.00 -3.50 4.33
N ASP A 10 4.09 -3.59 5.65
CA ASP A 10 3.60 -2.53 6.53
C ASP A 10 4.64 -1.42 6.51
N ALA A 11 4.36 -0.35 5.76
CA ALA A 11 5.27 0.78 5.66
C ALA A 11 5.18 1.64 6.94
N ASN A 12 4.02 1.68 7.59
CA ASN A 12 3.69 2.58 8.70
C ASN A 12 3.98 4.06 8.37
N GLU A 13 3.90 4.42 7.08
CA GLU A 13 4.13 5.76 6.55
C GLU A 13 2.86 6.30 5.88
N HIS A 14 2.67 7.62 5.97
CA HIS A 14 1.55 8.34 5.37
C HIS A 14 2.00 9.14 4.15
N HIS A 15 1.31 8.97 3.02
CA HIS A 15 1.50 9.79 1.82
C HIS A 15 0.20 9.86 0.98
N PRO A 16 -0.14 11.01 0.38
CA PRO A 16 -1.34 11.19 -0.45
C PRO A 16 -1.47 10.25 -1.66
N TRP A 17 -0.36 9.65 -2.11
CA TRP A 17 -0.37 8.72 -3.25
C TRP A 17 -1.16 7.44 -2.96
N TRP A 18 -0.96 6.82 -1.79
CA TRP A 18 -1.74 5.64 -1.37
C TRP A 18 -2.92 6.02 -0.49
N ASP A 19 -2.88 7.16 0.18
CA ASP A 19 -3.95 7.62 1.08
C ASP A 19 -4.32 9.09 0.82
N PRO A 20 -5.13 9.39 -0.22
CA PRO A 20 -5.49 10.76 -0.61
C PRO A 20 -6.19 11.57 0.48
N GLY A 21 -6.80 10.90 1.47
CA GLY A 21 -7.43 11.52 2.63
C GLY A 21 -6.44 11.89 3.73
N SER A 22 -5.14 11.59 3.57
CA SER A 22 -4.11 11.97 4.53
C SER A 22 -3.86 13.47 4.47
N SER A 23 -3.96 14.14 5.63
CA SER A 23 -3.68 15.56 5.76
C SER A 23 -2.18 15.88 5.87
N ASN A 24 -1.35 14.87 6.12
CA ASN A 24 0.09 15.01 6.28
C ASN A 24 0.84 13.95 5.47
N THR A 25 1.97 14.35 4.90
CA THR A 25 2.97 13.43 4.37
C THR A 25 4.05 13.24 5.44
N SER A 26 4.27 11.99 5.82
CA SER A 26 5.39 11.59 6.68
C SER A 26 6.74 11.68 5.95
N GLN A 27 7.84 11.87 6.68
CA GLN A 27 9.17 11.95 6.06
C GLN A 27 9.53 10.66 5.33
N GLY A 28 9.29 9.50 5.94
CA GLY A 28 9.52 8.21 5.29
C GLY A 28 8.54 7.96 4.15
N GLY A 29 7.29 8.43 4.27
CA GLY A 29 6.31 8.39 3.17
C GLY A 29 6.77 9.15 1.92
N GLN A 30 7.36 10.35 2.07
CA GLN A 30 7.94 11.06 0.91
C GLN A 30 9.13 10.30 0.33
N GLN A 31 10.05 9.82 1.16
CA GLN A 31 11.22 9.06 0.71
C GLN A 31 10.83 7.77 -0.02
N LEU A 32 9.79 7.10 0.45
CA LEU A 32 9.26 5.90 -0.18
C LEU A 32 8.59 6.21 -1.50
N ALA A 33 7.80 7.29 -1.59
CA ALA A 33 7.21 7.75 -2.84
C ALA A 33 8.29 8.07 -3.89
N ASP A 34 9.30 8.87 -3.52
CA ASP A 34 10.42 9.21 -4.39
C ASP A 34 11.14 7.93 -4.87
N TRP A 35 11.38 6.97 -3.96
CA TRP A 35 12.00 5.71 -4.31
C TRP A 35 11.17 4.83 -5.26
N ILE A 36 9.84 4.76 -5.07
CA ILE A 36 8.93 4.05 -5.97
C ILE A 36 9.02 4.66 -7.37
N GLU A 37 8.99 6.00 -7.47
CA GLU A 37 9.07 6.72 -8.74
C GLU A 37 10.43 6.54 -9.43
N ASP A 38 11.52 6.76 -8.70
CA ASP A 38 12.91 6.65 -9.18
C ASP A 38 13.26 5.23 -9.67
N GLN A 39 12.67 4.21 -9.05
CA GLN A 39 12.87 2.81 -9.45
C GLN A 39 11.86 2.33 -10.50
N HIS A 40 10.95 3.20 -10.95
CA HIS A 40 9.86 2.87 -11.87
C HIS A 40 9.05 1.66 -11.40
N LEU A 41 8.68 1.64 -10.13
CA LEU A 41 7.87 0.58 -9.54
C LEU A 41 6.39 0.95 -9.59
N SER A 42 5.54 -0.08 -9.62
CA SER A 42 4.09 0.07 -9.67
C SER A 42 3.52 -0.10 -8.27
N LEU A 43 2.82 0.92 -7.77
CA LEU A 43 2.02 0.83 -6.55
C LEU A 43 0.67 0.20 -6.90
N LEU A 44 0.41 -0.99 -6.37
CA LEU A 44 -0.77 -1.80 -6.73
C LEU A 44 -2.01 -1.46 -5.90
N ASN A 45 -1.84 -0.78 -4.76
CA ASN A 45 -2.96 -0.35 -3.93
C ASN A 45 -3.93 0.52 -4.74
N THR A 46 -5.23 0.31 -4.58
CA THR A 46 -6.22 1.31 -4.99
C THR A 46 -6.15 2.49 -4.01
N PRO A 47 -5.81 3.72 -4.44
CA PRO A 47 -5.63 4.85 -3.54
C PRO A 47 -6.83 5.11 -2.65
N GLY A 48 -6.58 5.30 -1.35
CA GLY A 48 -7.60 5.54 -0.32
C GLY A 48 -8.27 4.27 0.21
N THR A 49 -7.88 3.10 -0.27
CA THR A 49 -8.34 1.83 0.31
C THR A 49 -7.61 1.58 1.63
N ALA A 50 -8.34 1.62 2.74
CA ALA A 50 -7.77 1.43 4.06
C ALA A 50 -7.20 0.01 4.23
N THR A 51 -6.09 -0.09 4.95
CA THR A 51 -5.52 -1.37 5.41
C THR A 51 -5.44 -1.43 6.93
N PHE A 52 -5.71 -0.31 7.60
CA PHE A 52 -5.52 -0.16 9.02
C PHE A 52 -6.70 0.57 9.66
N PHE A 53 -7.22 0.02 10.75
CA PHE A 53 -8.26 0.65 11.55
C PHE A 53 -7.94 0.50 13.03
N ARG A 54 -8.44 1.42 13.86
CA ARG A 54 -8.46 1.28 15.31
C ARG A 54 -9.71 1.93 15.86
N PRO A 55 -10.26 1.44 16.99
CA PRO A 55 -11.33 2.13 17.69
C PRO A 55 -10.93 3.59 17.95
N HIS A 56 -11.88 4.51 17.69
CA HIS A 56 -11.72 5.95 17.91
C HIS A 56 -10.74 6.69 16.97
N LEU A 57 -10.22 6.05 15.91
CA LEU A 57 -9.64 6.81 14.81
C LEU A 57 -10.74 7.62 14.09
N SER A 58 -10.42 8.86 13.72
CA SER A 58 -11.32 9.70 12.93
C SER A 58 -11.52 9.17 11.51
N ARG A 59 -10.54 8.40 11.01
CA ARG A 59 -10.55 7.75 9.71
C ARG A 59 -9.58 6.57 9.72
N GLU A 60 -9.94 5.50 9.02
CA GLU A 60 -9.04 4.40 8.71
C GLU A 60 -7.97 4.83 7.70
N THR A 61 -6.78 4.24 7.77
CA THR A 61 -5.60 4.67 7.01
C THR A 61 -5.03 3.55 6.15
N THR A 62 -4.25 3.92 5.14
CA THR A 62 -3.52 2.96 4.30
C THR A 62 -2.05 2.97 4.74
N LEU A 63 -1.63 1.90 5.42
CA LEU A 63 -0.26 1.73 5.92
C LEU A 63 0.46 0.54 5.28
N ASP A 64 -0.31 -0.43 4.79
CA ASP A 64 0.19 -1.63 4.14
C ASP A 64 0.18 -1.43 2.61
N LEU A 65 1.34 -1.60 2.00
CA LEU A 65 1.56 -1.32 0.57
C LEU A 65 1.95 -2.59 -0.18
N SER A 66 1.42 -2.69 -1.40
CA SER A 66 1.75 -3.69 -2.40
C SER A 66 2.45 -2.99 -3.57
N ILE A 67 3.73 -3.28 -3.77
CA ILE A 67 4.57 -2.66 -4.80
C ILE A 67 5.13 -3.76 -5.70
N ALA A 68 5.12 -3.55 -7.00
CA ALA A 68 5.62 -4.50 -7.98
C ALA A 68 6.66 -3.88 -8.91
N THR A 69 7.55 -4.72 -9.45
CA THR A 69 8.25 -4.36 -10.68
C THR A 69 7.25 -4.34 -11.86
N PRO A 70 7.45 -3.49 -12.88
CA PRO A 70 6.47 -3.32 -13.97
C PRO A 70 6.07 -4.61 -14.69
N ASP A 71 6.97 -5.59 -14.77
CA ASP A 71 6.73 -6.87 -15.43
C ASP A 71 5.75 -7.81 -14.67
N LEU A 72 5.37 -7.44 -13.44
CA LEU A 72 4.37 -8.14 -12.63
C LEU A 72 3.08 -7.35 -12.41
N GLU A 73 3.04 -6.05 -12.68
CA GLU A 73 1.86 -5.20 -12.43
C GLU A 73 0.60 -5.81 -13.07
N ASP A 74 0.67 -6.10 -14.37
CA ASP A 74 -0.44 -6.70 -15.10
C ASP A 74 -0.72 -8.17 -14.75
N LYS A 75 0.16 -8.83 -13.98
CA LYS A 75 -0.04 -10.23 -13.55
C LYS A 75 -0.76 -10.32 -12.23
N VAL A 76 -0.68 -9.29 -11.39
CA VAL A 76 -1.46 -9.25 -10.15
C VAL A 76 -2.91 -8.99 -10.48
N LYS A 77 -3.79 -9.93 -10.12
CA LYS A 77 -5.23 -9.88 -10.35
C LYS A 77 -6.00 -9.86 -9.04
N ASP A 78 -7.19 -9.27 -9.10
CA ASP A 78 -8.17 -9.30 -8.02
C ASP A 78 -7.65 -8.79 -6.66
N TRP A 79 -6.78 -7.76 -6.70
CA TRP A 79 -6.27 -7.10 -5.51
C TRP A 79 -7.41 -6.52 -4.68
N GLN A 80 -7.51 -6.94 -3.43
CA GLN A 80 -8.60 -6.56 -2.54
C GLN A 80 -8.18 -6.62 -1.07
N ILE A 81 -9.02 -6.03 -0.24
CA ILE A 81 -8.90 -6.06 1.22
C ILE A 81 -9.85 -7.10 1.81
N ILE A 82 -9.37 -7.84 2.81
CA ILE A 82 -10.18 -8.74 3.64
C ILE A 82 -10.17 -8.26 5.10
N THR A 83 -11.35 -8.11 5.70
CA THR A 83 -11.50 -7.50 7.04
C THR A 83 -11.44 -8.50 8.18
N GLU A 84 -11.78 -9.77 7.93
CA GLU A 84 -11.92 -10.82 8.95
C GLU A 84 -10.58 -11.48 9.29
N THR A 85 -9.60 -10.68 9.72
CA THR A 85 -8.25 -11.16 10.12
C THR A 85 -8.11 -11.36 11.62
N GLY A 86 -8.99 -10.72 12.42
CA GLY A 86 -8.82 -10.61 13.87
C GLY A 86 -7.71 -9.64 14.30
N SER A 87 -7.16 -8.87 13.36
CA SER A 87 -6.14 -7.84 13.56
C SER A 87 -6.74 -6.44 13.40
N ASP A 88 -6.04 -5.42 13.87
CA ASP A 88 -6.31 -4.01 13.54
C ASP A 88 -5.78 -3.63 12.13
N HIS A 89 -5.07 -4.54 11.49
CA HIS A 89 -4.78 -4.53 10.06
C HIS A 89 -5.71 -5.45 9.27
N TYR A 90 -6.24 -4.93 8.17
CA TYR A 90 -6.92 -5.74 7.18
C TYR A 90 -5.91 -6.53 6.33
N GLY A 91 -6.32 -7.70 5.86
CA GLY A 91 -5.49 -8.52 4.99
C GLY A 91 -5.52 -8.02 3.55
N ILE A 92 -4.43 -8.23 2.83
CA ILE A 92 -4.34 -8.00 1.39
C ILE A 92 -4.43 -9.36 0.69
N LEU A 93 -5.35 -9.49 -0.26
CA LEU A 93 -5.56 -10.70 -1.07
C LEU A 93 -5.44 -10.35 -2.56
N PHE A 94 -4.73 -11.18 -3.31
CA PHE A 94 -4.62 -11.10 -4.77
C PHE A 94 -4.22 -12.45 -5.36
N ALA A 95 -4.30 -12.60 -6.67
CA ALA A 95 -3.77 -13.72 -7.43
C ALA A 95 -2.61 -13.28 -8.35
N ILE A 96 -1.70 -14.21 -8.67
CA ILE A 96 -0.59 -14.01 -9.62
C ILE A 96 -0.35 -15.27 -10.46
#